data_AF-A0A3S1N9H4-F1
#
_entry.id   AF-A0A3S1N9H4-F1
#
_cell.length_a   1.000
_cell.length_b   1.000
_cell.length_c   1.000
_cell.angle_alpha   90.00
_cell.angle_beta   90.00
_cell.angle_gamma   90.00
#
_symmetry.space_group_name_H-M   'P 1'
#
loop_
_entity.id
_entity.type
_entity.pdbx_description
1 polymer ?
#
loop_
_entity_poly.entity_id
_entity_poly.type
_entity_poly.pdbx_seq_one_letter_code
_entity_poly.pdbx_strand_id
1 'polypeptide(L)'
;MHVPIGRDGTLEATVDHDDWNWLVAHKVSRNWLLRGGQVGACAPGKLEVLIGRVIVDALPGQRVVFLNGNELDLRRSNLGLQSHGGSTRHDRALLIEAATDFERRKALALAEGTYKPRYRKRVPIIVKPKQPKRKAVEPVSFDQMFAAL
;
A
#
# COMPACT_ATOMS: atom_id res chain seq x y z
N MET A 1 -13.27 4.55 2.99
CA MET A 1 -12.34 4.79 1.87
C MET A 1 -11.70 3.47 1.48
N HIS A 2 -11.55 3.19 0.19
CA HIS A 2 -10.85 2.00 -0.31
C HIS A 2 -9.48 2.39 -0.87
N VAL A 3 -8.44 1.67 -0.46
CA VAL A 3 -7.05 1.94 -0.84
C VAL A 3 -6.46 0.68 -1.46
N PRO A 4 -5.99 0.71 -2.71
CA PRO A 4 -5.44 -0.46 -3.37
C PRO A 4 -4.17 -0.94 -2.67
N ILE A 5 -4.07 -2.27 -2.49
CA ILE A 5 -2.89 -2.96 -2.00
C ILE A 5 -2.07 -3.45 -3.21
N GLY A 6 -0.78 -3.16 -3.20
CA GLY A 6 0.12 -3.52 -4.30
C GLY A 6 -0.11 -2.67 -5.55
N ARG A 7 0.57 -3.05 -6.64
CA ARG A 7 0.43 -2.36 -7.95
C ARG A 7 -0.71 -2.94 -8.78
N ASP A 8 -1.11 -4.15 -8.44
CA ASP A 8 -1.99 -5.01 -9.21
C ASP A 8 -3.46 -4.63 -8.97
N GLY A 9 -3.73 -3.97 -7.83
CA GLY A 9 -5.05 -3.44 -7.48
C GLY A 9 -6.12 -4.50 -7.22
N THR A 10 -5.72 -5.76 -7.05
CA THR A 10 -6.64 -6.90 -6.84
C THR A 10 -7.24 -6.94 -5.44
N LEU A 11 -6.54 -6.36 -4.46
CA LEU A 11 -6.96 -6.26 -3.08
C LEU A 11 -7.02 -4.78 -2.68
N GLU A 12 -7.98 -4.46 -1.82
CA GLU A 12 -8.18 -3.12 -1.30
C GLU A 12 -8.30 -3.16 0.22
N ALA A 13 -7.60 -2.26 0.90
CA ALA A 13 -7.83 -2.00 2.31
C ALA A 13 -8.95 -0.97 2.48
N THR A 14 -9.79 -1.19 3.48
CA THR A 14 -10.85 -0.27 3.88
C THR A 14 -10.40 0.52 5.09
N VAL A 15 -10.50 1.85 5.05
CA VAL A 15 -10.12 2.74 6.15
C VAL A 15 -11.17 3.85 6.30
N ASP A 16 -11.34 4.34 7.53
CA ASP A 16 -12.23 5.47 7.80
C ASP A 16 -11.71 6.76 7.11
N HIS A 17 -12.64 7.66 6.77
CA HIS A 17 -12.30 8.85 5.99
C HIS A 17 -11.37 9.80 6.75
N ASP A 18 -11.59 9.97 8.05
CA ASP A 18 -10.77 10.86 8.90
C ASP A 18 -9.35 10.32 9.06
N ASP A 19 -9.21 9.01 9.30
CA ASP A 19 -7.90 8.36 9.38
C ASP A 19 -7.14 8.45 8.05
N TRP A 20 -7.84 8.28 6.92
CA TRP A 20 -7.25 8.49 5.60
C TRP A 20 -6.71 9.92 5.43
N ASN A 21 -7.52 10.93 5.77
CA ASN A 21 -7.10 12.33 5.66
C ASN A 21 -5.91 12.64 6.56
N TRP A 22 -5.91 12.09 7.79
CA TRP A 22 -4.79 12.23 8.73
C TRP A 22 -3.51 11.60 8.18
N LEU A 23 -3.58 10.37 7.64
CA LEU A 23 -2.42 9.68 7.04
C LEU A 23 -1.84 10.46 5.84
N VAL A 24 -2.71 10.99 4.98
CA VAL A 24 -2.30 11.81 3.82
C VAL A 24 -1.66 13.13 4.27
N ALA A 25 -2.21 13.78 5.30
CA ALA A 25 -1.64 15.01 5.86
C ALA A 25 -0.19 14.78 6.36
N HIS A 26 0.06 13.60 6.94
CA HIS A 26 1.37 13.13 7.42
C HIS A 26 2.23 12.45 6.34
N LYS A 27 1.89 12.67 5.06
CA LYS A 27 2.69 12.27 3.89
C LYS A 27 2.87 10.76 3.73
N VAL A 28 1.96 9.96 4.28
CA VAL A 28 1.95 8.51 4.02
C VAL A 28 1.68 8.26 2.54
N SER A 29 2.47 7.37 1.94
CA SER A 29 2.31 6.94 0.55
C SER A 29 0.97 6.24 0.36
N ARG A 30 0.35 6.46 -0.80
CA ARG A 30 -0.87 5.74 -1.21
C ARG A 30 -0.61 4.32 -1.71
N ASN A 31 0.67 3.95 -1.90
CA ASN A 31 1.04 2.59 -2.30
C ASN A 31 1.22 1.75 -1.04
N TRP A 32 0.16 1.04 -0.66
CA TRP A 32 0.15 0.16 0.52
C TRP A 32 0.48 -1.27 0.13
N LEU A 33 0.99 -2.04 1.08
CA LEU A 33 1.40 -3.42 0.89
C LEU A 33 0.95 -4.26 2.09
N LEU A 34 0.40 -5.45 1.84
CA LEU A 34 0.16 -6.44 2.88
C LEU A 34 1.45 -7.22 3.13
N ARG A 35 2.01 -7.15 4.34
CA ARG A 35 3.23 -7.86 4.75
C ARG A 35 3.02 -8.51 6.10
N GLY A 36 3.22 -9.83 6.19
CA GLY A 36 3.13 -10.55 7.47
C GLY A 36 1.81 -10.38 8.20
N GLY A 37 0.70 -10.29 7.45
CA GLY A 37 -0.64 -10.12 7.98
C GLY A 37 -1.00 -8.69 8.42
N GLN A 38 -0.20 -7.69 8.04
CA GLN A 38 -0.49 -6.28 8.34
C GLN A 38 -0.28 -5.39 7.13
N VAL A 39 -1.11 -4.35 7.02
CA VAL A 39 -0.99 -3.34 5.97
C VAL A 39 0.07 -2.33 6.34
N GLY A 40 1.12 -2.24 5.53
CA GLY A 40 2.22 -1.30 5.66
C GLY A 40 2.28 -0.28 4.53
N ALA A 41 2.87 0.88 4.80
CA ALA A 41 3.11 1.93 3.82
C ALA A 41 4.44 2.64 4.07
N CYS A 42 4.99 3.23 3.01
CA CYS A 42 6.14 4.12 3.14
C CYS A 42 5.69 5.54 3.52
N ALA A 43 6.46 6.18 4.39
CA ALA A 43 6.35 7.57 4.81
C ALA A 43 7.63 8.34 4.43
N PRO A 44 7.76 9.65 4.76
CA PRO A 44 8.98 10.41 4.47
C PRO A 44 10.24 9.73 4.99
N GLY A 45 11.37 9.97 4.32
CA GLY A 45 12.65 9.36 4.72
C GLY A 45 12.74 7.85 4.46
N LYS A 46 11.85 7.27 3.64
CA LYS A 46 11.71 5.81 3.42
C LYS A 46 11.33 5.04 4.70
N LEU A 47 10.76 5.73 5.70
CA LEU A 47 10.23 5.10 6.90
C LEU A 47 9.07 4.17 6.51
N GLU A 48 9.16 2.89 6.85
CA GLU A 48 8.04 1.97 6.71
C GLU A 48 7.23 1.96 8.02
N VAL A 49 5.91 2.14 7.92
CA VAL A 49 4.97 2.14 9.06
C VAL A 49 3.84 1.15 8.80
N LEU A 50 3.31 0.56 9.88
CA LEU A 50 2.14 -0.32 9.83
C LEU A 50 0.88 0.53 10.10
N ILE A 51 -0.03 0.56 9.14
CA ILE A 51 -1.17 1.49 9.15
C ILE A 51 -2.09 1.23 10.35
N GLY A 52 -2.39 -0.03 10.64
CA GLY A 52 -3.19 -0.40 11.81
C GLY A 52 -2.60 0.16 13.11
N ARG A 53 -1.27 0.06 13.29
CA ARG A 53 -0.57 0.58 14.47
C ARG A 53 -0.64 2.09 14.58
N VAL A 54 -0.56 2.80 13.45
CA VAL A 54 -0.67 4.26 13.40
C VAL A 54 -2.08 4.71 13.81
N ILE A 55 -3.12 4.05 13.28
CA ILE A 55 -4.52 4.41 13.53
C ILE A 55 -4.88 4.29 15.01
N VAL A 56 -4.56 3.15 15.64
CA VAL A 56 -4.86 2.92 17.07
C VAL A 56 -3.81 3.47 18.02
N ASP A 57 -2.76 4.11 17.50
CA ASP A 57 -1.65 4.64 18.29
C ASP A 57 -0.96 3.59 19.17
N ALA A 58 -0.63 2.44 18.57
CA ALA A 58 -0.04 1.31 19.27
C ALA A 58 1.37 1.63 19.79
N LEU A 59 1.55 1.51 21.10
CA LEU A 59 2.84 1.69 21.78
C LEU A 59 3.80 0.51 21.52
N PRO A 60 5.09 0.67 21.84
CA PRO A 60 6.03 -0.46 21.88
C PRO A 60 5.51 -1.56 22.81
N GLY A 61 5.72 -2.82 22.44
CA GLY A 61 5.21 -4.00 23.13
C GLY A 61 3.75 -4.32 22.85
N GLN A 62 2.94 -3.40 22.29
CA GLN A 62 1.54 -3.68 21.95
C GLN A 62 1.41 -4.35 20.58
N ARG A 63 0.32 -5.11 20.38
CA ARG A 63 -0.05 -5.72 19.10
C ARG A 63 -1.43 -5.25 18.66
N VAL A 64 -1.58 -4.98 17.36
CA VAL A 64 -2.89 -4.71 16.74
C VAL A 64 -3.54 -6.04 16.36
N VAL A 65 -4.82 -6.18 16.67
CA VAL A 65 -5.66 -7.32 16.30
C VAL A 65 -6.85 -6.86 15.48
N PHE A 66 -7.33 -7.73 14.59
CA PHE A 66 -8.47 -7.48 13.71
C PHE A 66 -9.68 -8.27 14.23
N LEU A 67 -10.70 -7.58 14.74
CA LEU A 67 -11.84 -8.17 15.45
C LEU A 67 -12.68 -9.07 14.54
N ASN A 68 -12.81 -8.71 13.27
CA ASN A 68 -13.52 -9.50 12.25
C ASN A 68 -12.63 -10.50 11.51
N GLY A 69 -11.34 -10.63 11.88
CA GLY A 69 -10.38 -11.50 11.21
C GLY A 69 -9.91 -11.03 9.83
N ASN A 70 -10.39 -9.89 9.33
CA ASN A 70 -9.99 -9.31 8.04
C ASN A 70 -8.93 -8.22 8.24
N GLU A 71 -7.69 -8.52 7.86
CA GLU A 71 -6.52 -7.64 7.97
C GLU A 71 -6.57 -6.42 7.03
N LEU A 72 -7.43 -6.47 6.01
CA LEU A 72 -7.65 -5.37 5.08
C LEU A 72 -8.69 -4.37 5.59
N ASP A 73 -9.45 -4.71 6.63
CA ASP A 73 -10.40 -3.78 7.26
C ASP A 73 -9.72 -3.01 8.39
N LEU A 74 -9.20 -1.83 8.05
CA LEU A 74 -8.45 -0.93 8.92
C LEU A 74 -9.34 0.13 9.59
N ARG A 75 -10.67 -0.03 9.56
CA ARG A 75 -11.59 0.86 10.28
C ARG A 75 -11.39 0.72 11.78
N ARG A 76 -11.51 1.81 12.54
CA ARG A 76 -11.30 1.79 14.00
C ARG A 76 -12.21 0.80 14.71
N SER A 77 -13.44 0.63 14.22
CA SER A 77 -14.40 -0.35 14.73
C SER A 77 -13.92 -1.81 14.63
N ASN A 78 -12.93 -2.10 13.79
CA ASN A 78 -12.36 -3.42 13.60
C ASN A 78 -10.98 -3.61 14.27
N LEU A 79 -10.34 -2.53 14.71
CA LEU A 79 -8.99 -2.59 15.27
C LEU A 79 -9.05 -2.68 16.79
N GLY A 80 -8.44 -3.73 17.34
CA GLY A 80 -8.19 -3.88 18.77
C GLY A 80 -6.71 -3.76 19.11
N LEU A 81 -6.42 -3.49 20.37
CA LEU A 81 -5.08 -3.48 20.93
C LEU A 81 -4.92 -4.58 21.98
N GLN A 82 -3.88 -5.40 21.82
CA GLN A 82 -3.40 -6.32 22.83
C GLN A 82 -2.16 -5.75 23.49
N SER A 83 -2.09 -5.88 24.81
CA SER A 83 -0.97 -5.40 25.64
C SER A 83 0.33 -6.19 25.45
N HIS A 84 0.25 -7.41 24.89
CA HIS A 84 1.38 -8.30 24.71
C HIS A 84 1.64 -8.52 23.21
N GLY A 85 2.86 -8.18 22.78
CA GLY A 85 3.28 -8.18 21.38
C GLY A 85 4.80 -8.02 21.27
N GLY A 86 5.31 -8.03 20.04
CA GLY A 86 6.76 -8.01 19.77
C GLY A 86 7.28 -6.73 19.10
N SER A 87 6.45 -5.70 18.91
CA SER A 87 6.88 -4.48 18.22
C SER A 87 7.75 -3.62 19.13
N THR A 88 8.92 -3.20 18.67
CA THR A 88 9.78 -2.24 19.38
C THR A 88 9.46 -0.79 19.01
N ARG A 89 8.52 -0.56 18.09
CA ARG A 89 8.29 0.74 17.45
C ARG A 89 6.95 1.37 17.82
N HIS A 90 6.97 2.68 18.08
CA HIS A 90 5.77 3.52 18.13
C HIS A 90 5.58 4.21 16.78
N ASP A 91 4.93 3.52 15.85
CA ASP A 91 4.89 3.95 14.44
C ASP A 91 4.23 5.31 14.23
N ARG A 92 3.24 5.67 15.07
CA ARG A 92 2.59 6.99 15.00
C ARG A 92 3.57 8.11 15.37
N ALA A 93 4.33 7.98 16.45
CA ALA A 93 5.32 8.98 16.84
C ALA A 93 6.42 9.12 15.78
N LEU A 94 6.97 7.99 15.29
CA LEU A 94 7.97 8.00 14.23
C LEU A 94 7.46 8.66 12.95
N LEU A 95 6.18 8.45 12.60
CA LEU A 95 5.56 9.09 11.44
C LEU A 95 5.43 10.60 11.62
N ILE A 96 5.00 11.06 12.79
CA ILE A 96 4.87 12.50 13.09
C ILE A 96 6.24 13.17 12.98
N GLU A 97 7.27 12.60 13.60
CA GLU A 97 8.64 13.09 13.53
C GLU A 97 9.13 13.17 12.07
N ALA A 98 9.00 12.08 11.31
CA ALA A 98 9.40 12.05 9.90
C ALA A 98 8.63 13.07 9.03
N ALA A 99 7.35 13.30 9.30
CA ALA A 99 6.55 14.30 8.61
C ALA A 99 7.00 15.74 8.94
N THR A 100 7.30 16.02 10.21
CA THR A 100 7.82 17.33 10.64
C THR A 100 9.18 17.64 10.03
N ASP A 101 10.09 16.66 10.03
CA ASP A 101 11.41 16.78 9.39
C ASP A 101 11.30 17.01 7.89
N PHE A 102 10.35 16.35 7.23
CA PHE A 102 10.10 16.54 5.81
C PHE A 102 9.66 17.96 5.48
N GLU A 103 8.71 18.52 6.22
CA GLU A 103 8.25 19.90 5.99
C GLU A 103 9.35 20.91 6.33
N ARG A 104 10.16 20.67 7.38
CA ARG A 104 11.34 21.50 7.68
C ARG A 104 12.34 21.53 6.54
N ARG A 105 12.72 20.35 6.01
CA ARG A 105 13.66 20.26 4.87
C ARG A 105 13.10 20.91 3.60
N LYS A 106 11.80 20.75 3.36
CA LYS A 106 11.10 21.40 2.25
C LYS A 106 11.12 22.92 2.38
N ALA A 107 10.88 23.47 3.58
CA ALA A 107 10.94 24.90 3.83
C ALA A 107 12.33 25.48 3.59
N LEU A 108 13.38 24.79 4.05
CA LEU A 108 14.77 25.18 3.77
C LEU A 108 15.08 25.16 2.26
N ALA A 109 14.73 24.07 1.57
CA ALA A 109 14.94 23.97 0.12
C ALA A 109 14.14 25.02 -0.68
N LEU A 110 12.96 25.44 -0.19
CA LEU A 110 12.20 26.53 -0.79
C LEU A 110 12.90 27.88 -0.59
N ALA A 111 13.42 28.15 0.61
CA ALA A 111 14.17 29.36 0.92
C ALA A 111 15.46 29.47 0.09
N GLU A 112 16.12 28.34 -0.18
CA GLU A 112 17.31 28.26 -1.04
C GLU A 112 16.98 28.29 -2.55
N GLY A 113 15.70 28.21 -2.94
CA GLY A 113 15.29 28.09 -4.35
C GLY A 113 15.65 26.75 -5.00
N THR A 114 16.08 25.76 -4.22
CA THR A 114 16.50 24.43 -4.71
C THR A 114 15.36 23.41 -4.77
N TYR A 115 14.20 23.73 -4.18
CA TYR A 115 13.04 22.85 -4.17
C TYR A 115 12.46 22.65 -5.57
N LYS A 116 12.54 21.41 -6.07
CA LYS A 116 11.93 20.99 -7.34
C LYS A 116 10.83 19.95 -7.06
N PRO A 117 9.53 20.30 -7.14
CA PRO A 117 8.46 19.33 -6.95
C PRO A 117 8.52 18.25 -8.03
N ARG A 118 8.54 16.98 -7.62
CA ARG A 118 8.46 15.84 -8.54
C ARG A 118 7.00 15.63 -8.94
N TYR A 119 6.58 16.28 -10.01
CA TYR A 119 5.33 15.90 -10.67
C TYR A 119 5.53 14.55 -11.34
N ARG A 120 4.81 13.51 -10.89
CA ARG A 120 4.67 12.31 -11.72
C ARG A 120 3.92 12.75 -12.98
N LYS A 121 4.59 12.72 -14.13
CA LYS A 121 3.90 12.79 -15.42
C LYS A 121 2.82 11.70 -15.38
N ARG A 122 1.54 12.08 -15.42
CA ARG A 122 0.43 11.15 -15.58
C ARG A 122 0.58 10.55 -16.98
N VAL A 123 1.38 9.50 -17.11
CA VAL A 123 1.34 8.67 -18.32
C VAL A 123 0.00 7.94 -18.25
N PRO A 124 -0.96 8.21 -19.15
CA PRO A 124 -2.20 7.46 -19.16
C PRO A 124 -1.86 5.98 -19.30
N ILE A 125 -2.42 5.14 -18.43
CA ILE A 125 -2.33 3.70 -18.56
C ILE A 125 -3.16 3.35 -19.80
N ILE A 126 -2.52 3.33 -20.96
CA ILE A 126 -3.12 2.76 -22.17
C ILE A 126 -3.17 1.25 -21.91
N VAL A 127 -4.31 0.78 -21.40
CA VAL A 127 -4.60 -0.65 -21.26
C VAL A 127 -4.62 -1.22 -22.67
N LYS A 128 -3.51 -1.80 -23.11
CA LYS A 128 -3.51 -2.55 -24.37
C LYS A 128 -4.43 -3.76 -24.17
N PRO A 129 -5.43 -3.98 -25.04
CA PRO A 129 -6.30 -5.14 -24.92
C PRO A 129 -5.44 -6.41 -24.94
N LYS A 130 -5.70 -7.31 -23.97
CA LYS A 130 -5.01 -8.58 -23.81
C LYS A 130 -5.25 -9.39 -25.09
N GLN A 131 -4.22 -9.56 -25.93
CA GLN A 131 -4.38 -10.34 -27.16
C GLN A 131 -4.81 -11.76 -26.79
N PRO A 132 -5.85 -12.31 -27.43
CA PRO A 132 -6.29 -13.67 -27.16
C PRO A 132 -5.13 -14.62 -27.47
N LYS A 133 -4.78 -15.49 -26.51
CA LYS A 133 -3.81 -16.57 -26.73
C LYS A 133 -4.31 -17.40 -27.91
N ARG A 134 -3.59 -17.36 -29.04
CA ARG A 134 -3.81 -18.32 -30.13
C ARG A 134 -3.64 -19.71 -29.53
N LYS A 135 -4.70 -20.52 -29.54
CA LYS A 135 -4.58 -21.95 -29.22
C LYS A 135 -3.54 -22.53 -30.18
N ALA A 136 -2.57 -23.27 -29.66
CA ALA A 136 -1.66 -24.03 -30.50
C ALA A 136 -2.50 -24.98 -31.33
N VAL A 137 -2.40 -24.87 -32.66
CA VAL A 137 -2.94 -25.87 -33.57
C VAL A 137 -2.02 -27.08 -33.41
N GLU A 138 -2.53 -28.17 -32.85
CA GLU A 138 -1.78 -29.42 -32.81
C GLU A 138 -1.52 -29.87 -34.25
N PRO A 139 -0.28 -30.31 -34.58
CA PRO A 139 0.01 -30.80 -35.91
C PRO A 139 -0.82 -32.07 -36.17
N VAL A 140 -1.55 -32.07 -37.27
CA VAL A 140 -2.29 -33.23 -37.76
C VAL A 140 -1.29 -34.37 -37.98
N SER A 141 -1.52 -35.51 -37.34
CA SER A 141 -0.70 -36.70 -37.48
C SER A 141 -0.66 -37.14 -38.95
N PHE A 142 0.50 -37.62 -39.41
CA PHE A 142 0.69 -38.12 -40.78
C PHE A 142 -0.30 -39.22 -41.16
N ASP A 143 -0.74 -40.02 -40.18
CA ASP A 143 -1.73 -41.08 -40.38
C ASP A 143 -3.15 -40.53 -40.66
N GLN A 144 -3.46 -39.31 -40.22
CA GLN A 144 -4.74 -38.65 -40.48
C GLN A 144 -4.80 -38.00 -41.87
N MET A 145 -3.66 -37.79 -42.54
CA MET A 145 -3.62 -37.15 -43.86
C MET A 145 -3.98 -38.08 -45.02
N PHE A 146 -3.91 -39.40 -44.84
CA PHE A 146 -4.17 -40.39 -45.91
C PHE A 146 -5.46 -41.22 -45.72
N ALA A 147 -6.24 -40.96 -44.68
CA ALA A 147 -7.51 -41.66 -44.45
C ALA A 147 -8.71 -41.04 -45.21
N ALA A 148 -8.49 -40.05 -46.07
CA ALA A 148 -9.52 -39.33 -46.82
C ALA A 148 -9.34 -39.39 -48.35
N LEU A 149 -8.82 -40.51 -48.86
CA LEU A 149 -8.85 -40.88 -50.28
C LEU A 149 -9.66 -42.16 -50.47
#